data_AF-A0A7J7NT32-F1
#
_entry.id   AF-A0A7J7NT32-F1
#
_cell.length_a   1.000
_cell.length_b   1.000
_cell.length_c   1.000
_cell.angle_alpha   90.00
_cell.angle_beta   90.00
_cell.angle_gamma   90.00
#
_symmetry.space_group_name_H-M   'P 1'
#
loop_
_entity.id
_entity.type
_entity.pdbx_description
1 polymer ?
#
loop_
_entity_poly.entity_id
_entity_poly.type
_entity_poly.pdbx_seq_one_letter_code
_entity_poly.pdbx_strand_id
1 'polypeptide(L)'
;MYAKCGNIQESYKLFKRMNVRNIASWNAMVVGLAQHGNGEEALKNYKQIRGQDIKPDSITFIGVLSACCHSGLVSEAYGYFNSMHSMYGIEPKIGHYSCLVDVLGRAGHVHQAMKLIESMPFEPSASMYRALLGGCKLQGDAETGEYVVTRLLVLEPFDSAAYVLLSNIYASANQWDKVNETRKMMKSRSIKKDPGHSWIDVKSMIHFFVVDDKSHPQDKLEELNQIIGEEGYTPDTDYVMHDVEEEEKERSLYYHSERLAIAYGIISTPPLTTIRVIKNLRVCGDCHNAIKYISKAVDHEIVLRDTNRYHCFRNGVCSCGDYW
;
A
#
# COMPACT_ATOMS: atom_id res chain seq x y z
N MET A 1 -15.23 -3.48 12.39
CA MET A 1 -14.19 -3.58 13.43
C MET A 1 -13.12 -4.58 13.00
N TYR A 2 -13.41 -5.88 12.90
CA TYR A 2 -12.45 -6.93 12.54
C TYR A 2 -11.57 -6.67 11.30
N ALA A 3 -12.16 -6.27 10.17
CA ALA A 3 -11.38 -5.92 8.97
C ALA A 3 -10.37 -4.80 9.25
N LYS A 4 -10.74 -3.76 10.00
CA LYS A 4 -9.81 -2.67 10.36
C LYS A 4 -8.68 -3.10 11.31
N CYS A 5 -8.73 -4.31 11.85
CA CYS A 5 -7.70 -4.90 12.70
C CYS A 5 -6.91 -6.01 11.95
N GLY A 6 -6.99 -6.06 10.62
CA GLY A 6 -6.32 -7.09 9.83
C GLY A 6 -6.94 -8.48 9.94
N ASN A 7 -8.21 -8.59 10.38
CA ASN A 7 -8.93 -9.86 10.46
C ASN A 7 -10.15 -9.87 9.53
N ILE A 8 -9.88 -9.95 8.23
CA ILE A 8 -10.92 -9.99 7.21
C ILE A 8 -11.76 -11.28 7.27
N GLN A 9 -11.17 -12.40 7.68
CA GLN A 9 -11.86 -13.70 7.74
C GLN A 9 -12.96 -13.70 8.82
N GLU A 10 -12.67 -13.23 10.04
CA GLU A 10 -13.71 -13.12 11.07
C GLU A 10 -14.76 -12.07 10.73
N SER A 11 -14.35 -10.97 10.07
CA SER A 11 -15.28 -9.98 9.53
C SER A 11 -16.29 -10.63 8.57
N TYR A 12 -15.80 -11.45 7.64
CA TYR A 12 -16.64 -12.11 6.63
C TYR A 12 -17.51 -13.22 7.24
N LYS A 13 -17.00 -13.99 8.22
CA LYS A 13 -17.81 -14.97 8.97
C LYS A 13 -18.98 -14.30 9.69
N LEU A 14 -18.72 -13.19 10.39
CA LEU A 14 -19.78 -12.43 11.07
C LEU A 14 -20.81 -11.92 10.07
N PHE A 15 -20.37 -11.33 8.97
CA PHE A 15 -21.23 -10.85 7.90
C PHE A 15 -22.13 -11.95 7.30
N LYS A 16 -21.60 -13.16 7.10
CA LYS A 16 -22.37 -14.32 6.66
C LYS A 16 -23.42 -14.78 7.68
N ARG A 17 -23.21 -14.53 8.97
CA ARG A 17 -24.15 -14.87 10.06
C ARG A 17 -25.21 -13.79 10.32
N MET A 18 -25.12 -12.62 9.70
CA MET A 18 -26.14 -11.57 9.85
C MET A 18 -27.47 -12.01 9.23
N ASN A 19 -28.55 -11.99 10.02
CA ASN A 19 -29.90 -12.30 9.56
C ASN A 19 -30.43 -11.27 8.55
N VAL A 20 -30.10 -10.00 8.77
CA VAL A 20 -30.48 -8.88 7.89
C VAL A 20 -29.23 -8.10 7.57
N ARG A 21 -28.97 -7.89 6.27
CA ARG A 21 -27.85 -7.09 5.78
C ARG A 21 -28.40 -5.83 5.14
N ASN A 22 -27.90 -4.68 5.57
CA ASN A 22 -28.19 -3.39 4.97
C ASN A 22 -27.00 -2.88 4.14
N ILE A 23 -27.20 -1.79 3.42
CA ILE A 23 -26.15 -1.21 2.56
C ILE A 23 -24.86 -0.90 3.32
N ALA A 24 -24.94 -0.47 4.58
CA ALA A 24 -23.76 -0.20 5.42
C ALA A 24 -22.94 -1.47 5.69
N SER A 25 -23.60 -2.59 6.00
CA SER A 25 -22.92 -3.87 6.21
C SER A 25 -22.27 -4.42 4.94
N TRP A 26 -22.93 -4.25 3.79
CA TRP A 26 -22.37 -4.58 2.48
C TRP A 26 -21.16 -3.71 2.14
N ASN A 27 -21.28 -2.39 2.30
CA ASN A 27 -20.20 -1.45 2.07
C ASN A 27 -18.98 -1.75 2.95
N ALA A 28 -19.20 -2.06 4.23
CA ALA A 28 -18.14 -2.46 5.14
C ALA A 28 -17.40 -3.72 4.64
N MET A 29 -18.12 -4.68 4.04
CA MET A 29 -17.51 -5.88 3.51
C MET A 29 -16.76 -5.65 2.20
N VAL A 30 -17.36 -4.93 1.25
CA VAL A 30 -16.72 -4.61 -0.04
C VAL A 30 -15.43 -3.82 0.19
N VAL A 31 -15.48 -2.75 0.99
CA VAL A 31 -14.28 -1.95 1.33
C VAL A 31 -13.26 -2.77 2.10
N GLY A 32 -13.71 -3.57 3.07
CA GLY A 32 -12.82 -4.43 3.86
C GLY A 32 -12.07 -5.43 2.99
N LEU A 33 -12.76 -6.13 2.09
CA LEU A 33 -12.18 -7.09 1.16
C LEU A 33 -11.20 -6.41 0.20
N ALA A 34 -11.58 -5.26 -0.37
CA ALA A 34 -10.71 -4.46 -1.24
C ALA A 34 -9.39 -4.09 -0.53
N GLN A 35 -9.47 -3.60 0.72
CA GLN A 35 -8.29 -3.24 1.51
C GLN A 35 -7.39 -4.42 1.89
N HIS A 36 -7.84 -5.68 1.71
CA HIS A 36 -7.09 -6.87 2.13
C HIS A 36 -6.51 -7.71 0.99
N GLY A 37 -6.57 -7.27 -0.28
CA GLY A 37 -6.18 -8.18 -1.38
C GLY A 37 -7.33 -8.74 -2.17
N ASN A 38 -8.51 -8.82 -1.56
CA ASN A 38 -9.56 -9.70 -2.03
C ASN A 38 -10.51 -8.99 -2.99
N GLY A 39 -9.96 -8.35 -4.03
CA GLY A 39 -10.72 -7.51 -4.97
C GLY A 39 -11.81 -8.29 -5.71
N GLU A 40 -11.52 -9.50 -6.19
CA GLU A 40 -12.54 -10.35 -6.82
C GLU A 40 -13.71 -10.66 -5.88
N GLU A 41 -13.42 -11.00 -4.62
CA GLU A 41 -14.44 -11.30 -3.63
C GLU A 41 -15.26 -10.05 -3.29
N ALA A 42 -14.62 -8.87 -3.25
CA ALA A 42 -15.31 -7.59 -3.09
C ALA A 42 -16.30 -7.34 -4.24
N LEU A 43 -15.88 -7.60 -5.48
CA LEU A 43 -16.75 -7.46 -6.66
C LEU A 43 -17.88 -8.50 -6.69
N LYS A 44 -17.63 -9.73 -6.22
CA LYS A 44 -18.69 -10.74 -6.03
C LYS A 44 -19.73 -10.26 -5.00
N ASN A 45 -19.30 -9.67 -3.89
CA ASN A 45 -20.20 -9.10 -2.88
C ASN A 45 -21.01 -7.92 -3.46
N TYR A 46 -20.38 -7.03 -4.23
CA TYR A 46 -21.12 -5.97 -4.94
C TYR A 46 -22.21 -6.51 -5.87
N LYS A 47 -21.93 -7.57 -6.64
CA LYS A 47 -22.93 -8.21 -7.50
C LYS A 47 -24.11 -8.77 -6.71
N GLN A 48 -23.89 -9.22 -5.47
CA GLN A 48 -24.97 -9.69 -4.58
C GLN A 48 -25.85 -8.54 -4.08
N ILE A 49 -25.31 -7.34 -3.86
CA ILE A 49 -26.12 -6.14 -3.52
C ILE A 49 -27.20 -5.92 -4.58
N ARG A 50 -26.82 -5.98 -5.86
CA ARG A 50 -27.74 -5.80 -7.00
C ARG A 50 -28.86 -6.85 -7.06
N GLY A 51 -28.64 -8.03 -6.47
CA GLY A 51 -29.62 -9.12 -6.47
C GLY A 51 -30.57 -9.13 -5.26
N GLN A 52 -30.40 -8.22 -4.29
CA GLN A 52 -31.18 -8.21 -3.03
C GLN A 52 -32.13 -7.01 -2.91
N ASP A 53 -32.49 -6.35 -4.02
CA ASP A 53 -33.27 -5.09 -4.05
C ASP A 53 -32.67 -3.95 -3.20
N ILE A 54 -31.38 -4.06 -2.83
CA ILE A 54 -30.64 -3.02 -2.13
C ILE A 54 -29.97 -2.14 -3.18
N LYS A 55 -30.24 -0.84 -3.15
CA LYS A 55 -29.60 0.13 -4.05
C LYS A 55 -28.16 0.41 -3.59
N PRO A 56 -27.16 0.25 -4.48
CA PRO A 56 -25.81 0.78 -4.25
C PRO A 56 -25.85 2.27 -3.96
N ASP A 57 -24.96 2.73 -3.08
CA ASP A 57 -24.76 4.15 -2.80
C ASP A 57 -23.35 4.60 -3.21
N SER A 58 -23.05 5.87 -2.98
CA SER A 58 -21.72 6.44 -3.27
C SER A 58 -20.59 5.69 -2.57
N ILE A 59 -20.80 5.19 -1.35
CA ILE A 59 -19.78 4.45 -0.58
C ILE A 59 -19.57 3.06 -1.19
N THR A 60 -20.62 2.43 -1.72
CA THR A 60 -20.50 1.17 -2.47
C THR A 60 -19.50 1.32 -3.62
N PHE A 61 -19.62 2.41 -4.39
CA PHE A 61 -18.74 2.66 -5.53
C PHE A 61 -17.30 2.99 -5.14
N ILE A 62 -17.07 3.66 -4.00
CA ILE A 62 -15.70 3.79 -3.44
C ILE A 62 -15.10 2.41 -3.18
N GLY A 63 -15.85 1.49 -2.57
CA GLY A 63 -15.39 0.12 -2.31
C GLY A 63 -15.11 -0.67 -3.59
N VAL A 64 -15.99 -0.57 -4.58
CA VAL A 64 -15.85 -1.24 -5.89
C VAL A 64 -14.64 -0.71 -6.67
N LEU A 65 -14.47 0.61 -6.73
CA LEU A 65 -13.33 1.23 -7.42
C LEU A 65 -12.01 0.92 -6.68
N SER A 66 -12.02 0.90 -5.35
CA SER A 66 -10.85 0.45 -4.56
C SER A 66 -10.52 -1.03 -4.81
N ALA A 67 -11.52 -1.89 -4.97
CA ALA A 67 -11.29 -3.29 -5.35
C ALA A 67 -10.64 -3.40 -6.73
N CYS A 68 -11.11 -2.61 -7.71
CA CYS A 68 -10.50 -2.56 -9.03
C CYS A 68 -9.07 -2.02 -8.98
N CYS A 69 -8.84 -0.98 -8.18
CA CYS A 69 -7.52 -0.40 -7.93
C CYS A 69 -6.53 -1.43 -7.42
N HIS A 70 -6.94 -2.25 -6.47
CA HIS A 70 -6.08 -3.24 -5.82
C HIS A 70 -5.93 -4.55 -6.59
N SER A 71 -6.58 -4.68 -7.75
CA SER A 71 -6.55 -5.86 -8.62
C SER A 71 -6.19 -5.53 -10.08
N GLY A 72 -5.80 -4.27 -10.37
CA GLY A 72 -5.41 -3.85 -11.72
C GLY A 72 -6.52 -3.86 -12.77
N LEU A 73 -7.78 -3.79 -12.34
CA LEU A 73 -8.96 -3.90 -13.22
C LEU A 73 -9.35 -2.52 -13.80
N VAL A 74 -8.51 -1.99 -14.69
CA VAL A 74 -8.67 -0.63 -15.24
C VAL A 74 -9.98 -0.46 -16.00
N SER A 75 -10.30 -1.41 -16.90
CA SER A 75 -11.50 -1.35 -17.73
C SER A 75 -12.79 -1.43 -16.89
N GLU A 76 -12.81 -2.32 -15.91
CA GLU A 76 -13.92 -2.48 -14.97
C GLU A 76 -14.08 -1.23 -14.10
N ALA A 77 -12.98 -0.60 -13.66
CA ALA A 77 -13.05 0.63 -12.89
C ALA A 77 -13.79 1.73 -13.65
N TYR A 78 -13.47 1.94 -14.94
CA TYR A 78 -14.21 2.88 -15.79
C TYR A 78 -15.68 2.47 -15.98
N GLY A 79 -15.93 1.18 -16.21
CA GLY A 79 -17.30 0.66 -16.33
C GLY A 79 -18.14 0.97 -15.10
N TYR A 80 -17.61 0.72 -13.90
CA TYR A 80 -18.29 1.03 -12.65
C TYR A 80 -18.42 2.53 -12.41
N PHE A 81 -17.38 3.32 -12.69
CA PHE A 81 -17.41 4.77 -12.56
C PHE A 81 -18.51 5.39 -13.43
N ASN A 82 -18.59 5.02 -14.71
CA ASN A 82 -19.62 5.50 -15.63
C ASN A 82 -21.02 5.01 -15.24
N SER A 83 -21.11 3.80 -14.66
CA SER A 83 -22.39 3.26 -14.20
C SER A 83 -23.03 4.06 -13.07
N MET A 84 -22.22 4.76 -12.26
CA MET A 84 -22.72 5.57 -11.13
C MET A 84 -23.79 6.54 -11.59
N HIS A 85 -23.47 7.38 -12.59
CA HIS A 85 -24.41 8.34 -13.14
C HIS A 85 -25.46 7.65 -14.01
N SER A 86 -25.02 6.85 -14.99
CA SER A 86 -25.91 6.30 -16.04
C SER A 86 -26.95 5.28 -15.56
N MET A 87 -26.64 4.49 -14.52
CA MET A 87 -27.56 3.46 -14.01
C MET A 87 -28.16 3.80 -12.65
N TYR A 88 -27.44 4.55 -11.81
CA TYR A 88 -27.85 4.80 -10.42
C TYR A 88 -28.15 6.27 -10.11
N GLY A 89 -27.90 7.20 -11.04
CA GLY A 89 -28.06 8.65 -10.80
C GLY A 89 -27.16 9.19 -9.68
N ILE A 90 -26.01 8.54 -9.45
CA ILE A 90 -25.04 8.92 -8.43
C ILE A 90 -23.96 9.77 -9.08
N GLU A 91 -23.87 11.03 -8.67
CA GLU A 91 -22.81 11.93 -9.13
C GLU A 91 -21.44 11.53 -8.55
N PRO A 92 -20.40 11.36 -9.40
CA PRO A 92 -19.04 11.09 -8.94
C PRO A 92 -18.47 12.26 -8.12
N LYS A 93 -18.20 11.97 -6.85
CA LYS A 93 -17.47 12.83 -5.90
C LYS A 93 -15.96 12.59 -5.92
N ILE A 94 -15.20 13.49 -5.29
CA ILE A 94 -13.72 13.45 -5.20
C ILE A 94 -13.15 12.07 -4.88
N GLY A 95 -13.74 11.32 -3.94
CA GLY A 95 -13.24 9.99 -3.58
C GLY A 95 -13.30 8.98 -4.73
N HIS A 96 -14.29 9.05 -5.62
CA HIS A 96 -14.39 8.13 -6.76
C HIS A 96 -13.33 8.46 -7.81
N TYR A 97 -13.11 9.75 -8.07
CA TYR A 97 -12.00 10.18 -8.91
C TYR A 97 -10.66 9.81 -8.29
N SER A 98 -10.48 9.95 -6.97
CA SER A 98 -9.24 9.52 -6.30
C SER A 98 -8.97 8.03 -6.53
N CYS A 99 -9.99 7.18 -6.39
CA CYS A 99 -9.84 5.76 -6.67
C CYS A 99 -9.50 5.49 -8.14
N LEU A 100 -10.15 6.18 -9.09
CA LEU A 100 -9.90 5.96 -10.51
C LEU A 100 -8.51 6.50 -10.95
N VAL A 101 -8.06 7.62 -10.39
CA VAL A 101 -6.67 8.09 -10.55
C VAL A 101 -5.68 7.09 -9.98
N ASP A 102 -5.96 6.49 -8.82
CA ASP A 102 -5.10 5.46 -8.21
C ASP A 102 -5.03 4.20 -9.07
N VAL A 103 -6.14 3.75 -9.64
CA VAL A 103 -6.18 2.64 -10.64
C VAL A 103 -5.23 2.92 -11.80
N LEU A 104 -5.36 4.11 -12.41
CA LEU A 104 -4.56 4.50 -13.58
C LEU A 104 -3.09 4.70 -13.23
N GLY A 105 -2.80 5.33 -12.08
CA GLY A 105 -1.44 5.55 -11.61
C GLY A 105 -0.70 4.23 -11.38
N ARG A 106 -1.33 3.25 -10.75
CA ARG A 106 -0.75 1.91 -10.55
C ARG A 106 -0.58 1.13 -11.84
N ALA A 107 -1.46 1.32 -12.82
CA ALA A 107 -1.34 0.74 -14.14
C ALA A 107 -0.31 1.45 -15.04
N GLY A 108 0.35 2.51 -14.55
CA GLY A 108 1.31 3.30 -15.33
C GLY A 108 0.67 4.24 -16.36
N HIS A 109 -0.65 4.41 -16.36
CA HIS A 109 -1.39 5.27 -17.28
C HIS A 109 -1.41 6.74 -16.81
N VAL A 110 -0.22 7.29 -16.52
CA VAL A 110 -0.02 8.63 -15.92
C VAL A 110 -0.73 9.73 -16.71
N HIS A 111 -0.56 9.79 -18.02
CA HIS A 111 -1.21 10.83 -18.84
C HIS A 111 -2.74 10.73 -18.86
N GLN A 112 -3.30 9.51 -18.80
CA GLN A 112 -4.75 9.34 -18.72
C GLN A 112 -5.28 9.79 -17.36
N ALA A 113 -4.55 9.50 -16.28
CA ALA A 113 -4.87 9.99 -14.95
C ALA A 113 -4.79 11.52 -14.85
N MET A 114 -3.81 12.14 -15.50
CA MET A 114 -3.71 13.61 -15.59
C MET A 114 -4.93 14.22 -16.30
N LYS A 115 -5.32 13.69 -17.47
CA LYS A 115 -6.55 14.13 -18.16
C LYS A 115 -7.80 13.95 -17.31
N LEU A 116 -7.87 12.86 -16.55
CA LEU A 116 -8.98 12.63 -15.63
C LEU A 116 -9.03 13.70 -14.52
N ILE A 117 -7.88 14.05 -13.94
CA ILE A 117 -7.76 15.14 -12.96
C ILE A 117 -8.22 16.48 -13.56
N GLU A 118 -7.78 16.81 -14.77
CA GLU A 118 -8.18 18.05 -15.47
C GLU A 118 -9.68 18.11 -15.77
N SER A 119 -10.33 16.96 -15.96
CA SER A 119 -11.78 16.89 -16.22
C SER A 119 -12.66 17.04 -14.98
N MET A 120 -12.08 17.05 -13.78
CA MET A 120 -12.85 17.08 -12.53
C MET A 120 -13.51 18.44 -12.30
N PRO A 121 -14.72 18.47 -11.72
CA PRO A 121 -15.39 19.72 -11.36
C PRO A 121 -14.94 20.28 -10.00
N PHE A 122 -13.84 19.77 -9.43
CA PHE A 122 -13.32 20.16 -8.12
C PHE A 122 -11.80 20.06 -8.08
N GLU A 123 -11.19 20.76 -7.12
CA GLU A 123 -9.74 20.74 -6.93
C GLU A 123 -9.21 19.33 -6.61
N PRO A 124 -8.07 18.92 -7.20
CA PRO A 124 -7.50 17.60 -6.97
C PRO A 124 -6.98 17.43 -5.55
N SER A 125 -7.12 16.22 -4.99
CA SER A 125 -6.57 15.91 -3.67
C SER A 125 -5.08 15.57 -3.73
N ALA A 126 -4.38 15.77 -2.62
CA ALA A 126 -2.99 15.35 -2.50
C ALA A 126 -2.80 13.83 -2.73
N SER A 127 -3.78 13.00 -2.37
CA SER A 127 -3.74 11.56 -2.64
C SER A 127 -3.71 11.20 -4.14
N MET A 128 -4.37 11.99 -4.99
CA MET A 128 -4.33 11.79 -6.45
C MET A 128 -2.93 12.03 -7.01
N TYR A 129 -2.29 13.13 -6.60
CA TYR A 129 -0.92 13.42 -7.02
C TYR A 129 0.06 12.37 -6.47
N ARG A 130 -0.09 11.92 -5.22
CA ARG A 130 0.72 10.82 -4.67
C ARG A 130 0.59 9.52 -5.47
N ALA A 131 -0.63 9.17 -5.90
CA ALA A 131 -0.85 7.99 -6.72
C ALA A 131 -0.15 8.11 -8.09
N LEU A 132 -0.22 9.29 -8.71
CA LEU A 132 0.48 9.60 -9.95
C LEU A 132 2.00 9.49 -9.81
N LEU A 133 2.59 9.94 -8.70
CA LEU A 133 4.05 9.81 -8.48
C LEU A 133 4.50 8.35 -8.51
N GLY A 134 3.69 7.43 -7.98
CA GLY A 134 3.93 5.99 -8.10
C GLY A 134 3.97 5.54 -9.57
N GLY A 135 3.03 6.01 -10.38
CA GLY A 135 2.98 5.73 -11.82
C GLY A 135 4.15 6.34 -12.59
N CYS A 136 4.53 7.60 -12.30
CA CYS A 136 5.68 8.25 -12.91
C CYS A 136 6.97 7.48 -12.62
N LYS A 137 7.14 7.02 -11.38
CA LYS A 137 8.29 6.17 -11.00
C LYS A 137 8.33 4.88 -11.82
N LEU A 138 7.18 4.19 -11.97
CA LEU A 138 7.10 2.94 -12.74
C LEU A 138 7.44 3.12 -14.23
N GLN A 139 7.11 4.27 -14.81
CA GLN A 139 7.36 4.56 -16.24
C GLN A 139 8.67 5.30 -16.49
N GLY A 140 9.39 5.72 -15.44
CA GLY A 140 10.55 6.61 -15.58
C GLY A 140 10.22 8.00 -16.13
N ASP A 141 8.96 8.45 -16.00
CA ASP A 141 8.50 9.75 -16.49
C ASP A 141 8.87 10.87 -15.50
N ALA A 142 10.12 11.34 -15.59
CA ALA A 142 10.66 12.37 -14.73
C ALA A 142 9.99 13.73 -14.92
N GLU A 143 9.62 14.08 -16.15
CA GLU A 143 9.01 15.37 -16.49
C GLU A 143 7.63 15.50 -15.83
N THR A 144 6.75 14.52 -16.02
CA THR A 144 5.45 14.51 -15.35
C THR A 144 5.62 14.38 -13.84
N GLY A 145 6.62 13.61 -13.38
CA GLY A 145 6.97 13.49 -11.97
C GLY A 145 7.26 14.83 -11.30
N GLU A 146 8.10 15.68 -11.90
CA GLU A 146 8.44 17.03 -11.40
C GLU A 146 7.18 17.91 -11.31
N TYR A 147 6.35 17.90 -12.35
CA TYR A 147 5.06 18.62 -12.36
C TYR A 147 4.15 18.16 -11.21
N VAL A 148 3.96 16.85 -11.05
CA VAL A 148 3.06 16.26 -10.05
C VAL A 148 3.55 16.57 -8.62
N VAL A 149 4.85 16.46 -8.33
CA VAL A 149 5.37 16.82 -7.00
C VAL A 149 5.15 18.30 -6.72
N THR A 150 5.36 19.16 -7.72
CA THR A 150 5.18 20.61 -7.55
C THR A 150 3.74 20.93 -7.16
N ARG A 151 2.75 20.30 -7.82
CA ARG A 151 1.33 20.42 -7.45
C ARG A 151 1.04 19.86 -6.05
N LEU A 152 1.64 18.73 -5.68
CA LEU A 152 1.50 18.15 -4.34
C LEU A 152 2.02 19.09 -3.24
N LEU A 153 3.19 19.71 -3.44
CA LEU A 153 3.80 20.62 -2.47
C LEU A 153 3.05 21.95 -2.33
N VAL A 154 2.22 22.34 -3.31
CA VAL A 154 1.28 23.46 -3.15
C VAL A 154 0.19 23.11 -2.14
N LEU A 155 -0.32 21.86 -2.17
CA LEU A 155 -1.35 21.39 -1.26
C LEU A 155 -0.80 21.05 0.13
N GLU A 156 0.37 20.42 0.17
CA GLU A 156 1.01 19.95 1.40
C GLU A 156 2.49 20.39 1.44
N PRO A 157 2.78 21.66 1.78
CA PRO A 157 4.13 22.23 1.70
C PRO A 157 5.16 21.60 2.65
N PHE A 158 4.71 20.79 3.61
CA PHE A 158 5.53 20.14 4.63
C PHE A 158 5.57 18.61 4.45
N ASP A 159 5.05 18.07 3.35
CA ASP A 159 5.10 16.62 3.07
C ASP A 159 6.55 16.18 2.81
N SER A 160 7.16 15.55 3.80
CA SER A 160 8.55 15.06 3.74
C SER A 160 8.74 14.03 2.62
N ALA A 161 7.73 13.18 2.35
CA ALA A 161 7.78 12.14 1.35
C ALA A 161 7.77 12.74 -0.07
N ALA A 162 7.02 13.81 -0.30
CA ALA A 162 7.00 14.52 -1.58
C ALA A 162 8.39 15.07 -1.95
N TYR A 163 9.10 15.69 -0.98
CA TYR A 163 10.48 16.17 -1.20
C TYR A 163 11.45 15.03 -1.47
N VAL A 164 11.34 13.92 -0.74
CA VAL A 164 12.19 12.74 -0.96
C VAL A 164 11.95 12.15 -2.35
N LEU A 165 10.69 12.06 -2.79
CA LEU A 165 10.35 11.60 -4.14
C LEU A 165 10.89 12.53 -5.23
N LEU A 166 10.78 13.85 -5.05
CA LEU A 166 11.37 14.82 -5.98
C LEU A 166 12.89 14.66 -6.09
N SER A 167 13.56 14.52 -4.94
CA SER A 167 14.99 14.26 -4.88
C SER A 167 15.36 12.95 -5.60
N ASN A 168 14.56 11.90 -5.46
CA ASN A 168 14.81 10.61 -6.12
C ASN A 168 14.59 10.69 -7.63
N ILE A 169 13.58 11.43 -8.10
CA ILE A 169 13.33 11.68 -9.53
C ILE A 169 14.54 12.41 -10.14
N TYR A 170 15.03 13.47 -9.49
CA TYR A 170 16.22 14.19 -9.94
C TYR A 170 17.49 13.34 -9.92
N ALA A 171 17.67 12.52 -8.89
CA ALA A 171 18.80 11.59 -8.81
C ALA A 171 18.77 10.58 -9.98
N SER A 172 17.60 10.01 -10.26
CA SER A 172 17.41 9.06 -11.38
C SER A 172 17.66 9.71 -12.75
N ALA A 173 17.41 11.02 -12.87
CA ALA A 173 17.72 11.81 -14.06
C ALA A 173 19.15 12.38 -14.09
N ASN A 174 20.03 11.98 -13.16
CA ASN A 174 21.40 12.49 -13.00
C ASN A 174 21.49 14.03 -12.77
N GLN A 175 20.43 14.66 -12.28
CA GLN A 175 20.35 16.09 -12.00
C GLN A 175 20.75 16.41 -10.55
N TRP A 176 22.02 16.18 -10.20
CA TRP A 176 22.53 16.33 -8.84
C TRP A 176 22.42 17.74 -8.25
N ASP A 177 22.44 18.78 -9.08
CA ASP A 177 22.23 20.15 -8.64
C ASP A 177 20.82 20.34 -8.07
N LYS A 178 19.80 19.80 -8.75
CA LYS A 178 18.41 19.85 -8.28
C LYS A 178 18.19 18.97 -7.04
N VAL A 179 18.90 17.84 -6.92
CA VAL A 179 18.92 17.03 -5.69
C VAL A 179 19.40 17.88 -4.51
N ASN A 180 20.52 18.59 -4.69
CA ASN A 180 21.09 19.45 -3.66
C ASN A 180 20.18 20.63 -3.33
N GLU A 181 19.52 21.23 -4.32
CA GLU A 181 18.52 22.28 -4.12
C GLU A 181 17.32 21.77 -3.31
N THR A 182 16.79 20.59 -3.64
CA THR A 182 15.69 19.95 -2.91
C THR A 182 16.08 19.71 -1.44
N ARG A 183 17.29 19.22 -1.19
CA ARG A 183 17.83 19.04 0.17
C ARG A 183 17.98 20.37 0.92
N LYS A 184 18.41 21.44 0.24
CA LYS A 184 18.48 22.80 0.82
C LYS A 184 17.10 23.33 1.17
N MET A 185 16.10 23.12 0.30
CA MET A 185 14.71 23.50 0.54
C MET A 185 14.11 22.76 1.74
N MET A 186 14.37 21.46 1.89
CA MET A 186 13.95 20.72 3.09
C MET A 186 14.58 21.30 4.35
N LYS A 187 15.89 21.60 4.33
CA LYS A 187 16.60 22.21 5.47
C LYS A 187 16.05 23.59 5.83
N SER A 188 15.84 24.48 4.85
CA SER A 188 15.35 25.84 5.09
C SER A 188 13.92 25.87 5.62
N ARG A 189 13.10 24.87 5.26
CA ARG A 189 11.72 24.71 5.76
C ARG A 189 11.63 23.83 7.02
N SER A 190 12.77 23.41 7.60
CA SER A 190 12.83 22.50 8.76
C SER A 190 12.09 21.16 8.56
N ILE A 191 12.02 20.69 7.32
CA ILE A 191 11.39 19.41 6.95
C ILE A 191 12.40 18.29 7.15
N LYS A 192 12.04 17.28 7.94
CA LYS A 192 12.83 16.08 8.17
C LYS A 192 12.14 14.88 7.53
N LYS A 193 12.93 13.97 6.95
CA LYS A 193 12.42 12.68 6.46
C LYS A 193 11.91 11.86 7.63
N ASP A 194 10.70 11.32 7.51
CA ASP A 194 10.15 10.40 8.49
C ASP A 194 10.90 9.07 8.46
N PRO A 195 11.41 8.57 9.60
CA PRO A 195 12.02 7.25 9.65
C PRO A 195 10.97 6.17 9.43
N GLY A 196 11.33 5.15 8.63
CA GLY A 196 10.55 3.93 8.51
C GLY A 196 10.58 3.17 9.82
N HIS A 197 9.41 2.86 10.35
CA HIS A 197 9.26 2.03 11.54
C HIS A 197 8.04 1.11 11.41
N SER A 198 8.13 0.00 12.11
CA SER A 198 7.08 -1.00 12.21
C SER A 198 6.78 -1.29 13.67
N TRP A 199 5.57 -1.75 13.94
CA TRP A 199 5.21 -2.21 15.28
C TRP A 199 4.28 -3.40 15.25
N ILE A 200 4.34 -4.18 16.32
CA ILE A 200 3.48 -5.34 16.56
C ILE A 200 2.89 -5.27 17.96
N ASP A 201 1.70 -5.84 18.14
CA ASP A 201 1.09 -6.07 19.44
C ASP A 201 1.26 -7.56 19.80
N VAL A 202 2.05 -7.82 20.83
CA VAL A 202 2.25 -9.16 21.39
C VAL A 202 1.97 -9.11 22.88
N LYS A 203 1.06 -9.99 23.34
CA LYS A 203 0.66 -10.08 24.76
C LYS A 203 0.18 -8.72 25.33
N SER A 204 -0.54 -7.94 24.52
CA SER A 204 -1.06 -6.61 24.89
C SER A 204 0.02 -5.56 25.15
N MET A 205 1.22 -5.77 24.60
CA MET A 205 2.33 -4.82 24.61
C MET A 205 2.67 -4.44 23.17
N ILE A 206 2.83 -3.15 22.91
CA ILE A 206 3.27 -2.65 21.61
C ILE A 206 4.79 -2.63 21.58
N HIS A 207 5.37 -3.35 20.61
CA HIS A 207 6.79 -3.36 20.35
C HIS A 207 7.09 -2.57 19.07
N PHE A 208 7.95 -1.57 19.17
CA PHE A 208 8.37 -0.71 18.06
C PHE A 208 9.73 -1.14 17.53
N PHE A 209 9.90 -1.02 16.21
CA PHE A 209 11.10 -1.36 15.47
C PHE A 209 11.42 -0.25 14.49
N VAL A 210 12.66 0.22 14.49
CA VAL A 210 13.18 1.19 13.53
C VAL A 210 14.32 0.51 12.75
N VAL A 211 14.70 1.05 11.59
CA VAL A 211 15.89 0.57 10.86
C VAL A 211 17.11 0.57 11.80
N ASP A 212 17.89 -0.51 11.76
CA ASP A 212 19.05 -0.77 12.63
C ASP A 212 18.77 -0.87 14.13
N ASP A 213 17.51 -1.10 14.52
CA ASP A 213 17.15 -1.30 15.93
C ASP A 213 17.79 -2.57 16.50
N LYS A 214 18.62 -2.39 17.54
CA LYS A 214 19.32 -3.45 18.29
C LYS A 214 18.69 -3.73 19.66
N SER A 215 17.55 -3.11 19.97
CA SER A 215 16.87 -3.27 21.26
C SER A 215 16.17 -4.62 21.40
N HIS A 216 15.96 -5.35 20.30
CA HIS A 216 15.34 -6.68 20.27
C HIS A 216 16.34 -7.74 19.79
N PRO A 217 16.16 -9.03 20.19
CA PRO A 217 17.01 -10.12 19.72
C PRO A 217 17.02 -10.22 18.18
N GLN A 218 18.20 -10.19 17.58
CA GLN A 218 18.37 -10.23 16.11
C GLN A 218 18.68 -11.64 15.58
N ASP A 219 19.04 -12.60 16.43
CA ASP A 219 19.45 -13.95 16.03
C ASP A 219 18.42 -14.64 15.11
N LYS A 220 17.12 -14.44 15.37
CA LYS A 220 16.06 -15.01 14.52
C LYS A 220 16.01 -14.37 13.14
N LEU A 221 16.35 -13.08 13.00
CA LEU A 221 16.37 -12.42 11.70
C LEU A 221 17.47 -13.01 10.81
N GLU A 222 18.66 -13.26 11.37
CA GLU A 222 19.76 -13.88 10.65
C GLU A 222 19.41 -15.32 10.21
N GLU A 223 18.83 -16.11 11.11
CA GLU A 223 18.30 -17.45 10.79
C GLU A 223 17.26 -17.39 9.66
N LEU A 224 16.30 -16.45 9.73
CA LEU A 224 15.29 -16.29 8.71
C LEU A 224 15.88 -15.90 7.35
N ASN A 225 16.86 -14.98 7.33
CA ASN A 225 17.53 -14.56 6.10
C ASN A 225 18.28 -15.74 5.45
N GLN A 226 18.90 -16.61 6.25
CA GLN A 226 19.51 -17.83 5.74
C GLN A 226 18.46 -18.78 5.14
N ILE A 227 17.38 -19.07 5.88
CA ILE A 227 16.35 -20.01 5.44
C ILE A 227 15.68 -19.53 4.14
N ILE A 228 15.31 -18.25 4.04
CA ILE A 228 14.70 -17.73 2.81
C ILE A 228 15.69 -17.72 1.65
N GLY A 229 16.99 -17.49 1.91
CA GLY A 229 18.04 -17.57 0.90
C GLY A 229 18.18 -18.97 0.31
N GLU A 230 18.14 -20.01 1.16
CA GLU A 230 18.13 -21.41 0.73
C GLU A 230 16.88 -21.77 -0.11
N GLU A 231 15.75 -21.12 0.17
CA GLU A 231 14.51 -21.22 -0.61
C GLU A 231 14.52 -20.42 -1.93
N GLY A 232 15.58 -19.64 -2.20
CA GLY A 232 15.79 -18.90 -3.44
C GLY A 232 15.45 -17.40 -3.38
N TYR A 233 15.27 -16.83 -2.20
CA TYR A 233 15.18 -15.37 -2.05
C TYR A 233 16.55 -14.71 -2.29
N THR A 234 16.57 -13.69 -3.15
CA THR A 234 17.71 -12.80 -3.38
C THR A 234 17.28 -11.36 -3.13
N PRO A 235 18.05 -10.56 -2.35
CA PRO A 235 17.74 -9.14 -2.18
C PRO A 235 17.73 -8.38 -3.49
N ASP A 236 16.76 -7.49 -3.64
CA ASP A 236 16.67 -6.59 -4.79
C ASP A 236 17.19 -5.20 -4.41
N THR A 237 18.45 -4.93 -4.78
CA THR A 237 19.17 -3.69 -4.43
C THR A 237 18.68 -2.46 -5.20
N ASP A 238 17.87 -2.62 -6.25
CA ASP A 238 17.22 -1.50 -6.96
C ASP A 238 16.24 -0.73 -6.06
N TYR A 239 15.80 -1.34 -4.96
CA TYR A 239 15.00 -0.67 -3.94
C TYR A 239 15.81 0.23 -2.99
N VAL A 240 17.14 0.22 -3.06
CA VAL A 240 18.04 1.05 -2.25
C VAL A 240 18.57 2.21 -3.09
N MET A 241 17.90 3.35 -2.99
CA MET A 241 18.23 4.58 -3.74
C MET A 241 19.37 5.40 -3.10
N HIS A 242 20.27 4.76 -2.35
CA HIS A 242 21.45 5.40 -1.76
C HIS A 242 22.68 5.02 -2.57
N ASP A 243 23.57 6.00 -2.77
CA ASP A 243 24.86 5.82 -3.43
C ASP A 243 25.87 5.20 -2.43
N VAL A 244 25.73 3.91 -2.20
CA VAL A 244 26.56 3.07 -1.32
C VAL A 244 26.93 1.78 -2.06
N GLU A 245 27.94 1.06 -1.57
CA GLU A 245 28.38 -0.22 -2.14
C GLU A 245 27.23 -1.26 -2.15
N GLU A 246 27.21 -2.17 -3.13
CA GLU A 246 26.14 -3.17 -3.29
C GLU A 246 25.95 -4.04 -2.03
N GLU A 247 27.05 -4.43 -1.37
CA GLU A 247 27.01 -5.20 -0.12
C GLU A 247 26.30 -4.42 1.01
N GLU A 248 26.46 -3.09 1.05
CA GLU A 248 25.78 -2.23 2.03
C GLU A 248 24.30 -2.05 1.68
N LYS A 249 23.96 -2.01 0.38
CA LYS A 249 22.56 -2.02 -0.07
C LYS A 249 21.85 -3.29 0.37
N GLU A 250 22.43 -4.46 0.08
CA GLU A 250 21.87 -5.75 0.50
C GLU A 250 21.69 -5.81 2.01
N ARG A 251 22.73 -5.41 2.76
CA ARG A 251 22.68 -5.38 4.22
C ARG A 251 21.53 -4.52 4.71
N SER A 252 21.33 -3.33 4.15
CA SER A 252 20.26 -2.42 4.58
C SER A 252 18.86 -3.04 4.45
N LEU A 253 18.63 -3.86 3.41
CA LEU A 253 17.34 -4.52 3.16
C LEU A 253 17.00 -5.57 4.24
N TYR A 254 18.01 -6.28 4.75
CA TYR A 254 17.83 -7.29 5.79
C TYR A 254 17.32 -6.70 7.11
N TYR A 255 17.69 -5.46 7.42
CA TYR A 255 17.37 -4.80 8.70
C TYR A 255 16.26 -3.74 8.58
N HIS A 256 15.43 -3.84 7.55
CA HIS A 256 14.18 -3.08 7.49
C HIS A 256 13.26 -3.42 8.67
N SER A 257 12.57 -2.41 9.19
CA SER A 257 11.76 -2.50 10.41
C SER A 257 10.69 -3.61 10.39
N GLU A 258 10.15 -3.95 9.22
CA GLU A 258 9.13 -5.00 9.09
C GLU A 258 9.73 -6.39 9.29
N ARG A 259 10.97 -6.59 8.82
CA ARG A 259 11.68 -7.86 8.99
C ARG A 259 12.02 -8.10 10.45
N LEU A 260 12.50 -7.06 11.13
CA LEU A 260 12.74 -7.08 12.58
C LEU A 260 11.44 -7.40 13.35
N ALA A 261 10.36 -6.70 13.01
CA ALA A 261 9.05 -6.92 13.61
C ALA A 261 8.51 -8.35 13.41
N ILE A 262 8.68 -8.92 12.20
CA ILE A 262 8.27 -10.29 11.90
C ILE A 262 9.14 -11.30 12.65
N ALA A 263 10.46 -11.13 12.64
CA ALA A 263 11.38 -12.00 13.38
C ALA A 263 11.03 -12.03 14.87
N TYR A 264 10.80 -10.87 15.47
CA TYR A 264 10.36 -10.77 16.86
C TYR A 264 8.98 -11.43 17.10
N GLY A 265 8.04 -11.25 16.16
CA GLY A 265 6.73 -11.90 16.20
C GLY A 265 6.82 -13.43 16.20
N ILE A 266 7.71 -14.01 15.39
CA ILE A 266 7.96 -15.45 15.31
C ILE A 266 8.54 -15.98 16.63
N ILE A 267 9.48 -15.26 17.24
CA ILE A 267 10.06 -15.65 18.54
C ILE A 267 9.01 -15.58 19.65
N SER A 268 8.16 -14.55 19.61
CA SER A 268 7.34 -14.16 20.75
C SER A 268 5.95 -14.79 20.74
N THR A 269 5.58 -15.51 19.68
CA THR A 269 4.26 -16.14 19.53
C THR A 269 4.36 -17.63 19.17
N PRO A 270 3.38 -18.46 19.59
CA PRO A 270 3.35 -19.88 19.21
C PRO A 270 3.11 -20.07 17.70
N PRO A 271 3.57 -21.18 17.11
CA PRO A 271 3.21 -21.57 15.74
C PRO A 271 1.70 -21.51 15.49
N LEU A 272 1.33 -21.23 14.24
CA LEU A 272 -0.03 -21.03 13.73
C LEU A 272 -0.71 -19.74 14.23
N THR A 273 -0.01 -18.89 14.98
CA THR A 273 -0.50 -17.56 15.34
C THR A 273 -0.36 -16.60 14.17
N THR A 274 -1.36 -15.75 13.93
CA THR A 274 -1.23 -14.67 12.94
C THR A 274 -0.39 -13.52 13.51
N ILE A 275 0.76 -13.26 12.90
CA ILE A 275 1.60 -12.10 13.21
C ILE A 275 1.03 -10.87 12.49
N ARG A 276 0.74 -9.81 13.23
CA ARG A 276 0.19 -8.56 12.70
C ARG A 276 1.21 -7.45 12.84
N VAL A 277 1.67 -6.94 11.71
CA VAL A 277 2.66 -5.86 11.64
C VAL A 277 1.99 -4.64 11.03
N ILE A 278 2.26 -3.47 11.58
CA ILE A 278 1.86 -2.20 10.98
C ILE A 278 3.12 -1.42 10.66
N LYS A 279 3.22 -0.92 9.42
CA LYS A 279 4.28 -0.04 8.94
C LYS A 279 3.73 1.36 8.72
N ASN A 280 4.49 2.38 9.10
CA ASN A 280 4.12 3.79 8.89
C ASN A 280 4.29 4.28 7.45
N LEU A 281 5.06 3.56 6.63
CA LEU A 281 5.30 3.82 5.21
C LEU A 281 4.76 2.66 4.37
N ARG A 282 4.70 2.85 3.05
CA ARG A 282 4.48 1.74 2.11
C ARG A 282 5.60 0.71 2.25
N VAL A 283 5.26 -0.58 2.24
CA VAL A 283 6.28 -1.66 2.23
C VAL A 283 7.11 -1.56 0.95
N CYS A 284 8.41 -1.88 0.97
CA CYS A 284 9.21 -1.90 -0.27
C CYS A 284 9.04 -3.24 -1.00
N GLY A 285 9.38 -3.27 -2.29
CA GLY A 285 9.21 -4.47 -3.14
C GLY A 285 9.97 -5.67 -2.63
N ASP A 286 11.24 -5.45 -2.30
CA ASP A 286 12.10 -6.43 -1.67
C ASP A 286 11.50 -7.04 -0.38
N CYS A 287 11.08 -6.21 0.58
CA CYS A 287 10.49 -6.71 1.82
C CYS A 287 9.18 -7.46 1.57
N HIS A 288 8.32 -6.98 0.65
CA HIS A 288 7.13 -7.73 0.28
C HIS A 288 7.49 -9.12 -0.27
N ASN A 289 8.52 -9.21 -1.12
CA ASN A 289 9.00 -10.49 -1.65
C ASN A 289 9.58 -11.38 -0.56
N ALA A 290 10.46 -10.86 0.30
CA ALA A 290 11.04 -11.59 1.40
C ALA A 290 9.96 -12.15 2.35
N ILE A 291 8.91 -11.39 2.66
CA ILE A 291 7.84 -11.84 3.53
C ILE A 291 7.05 -12.99 2.90
N LYS A 292 6.94 -13.07 1.56
CA LYS A 292 6.41 -14.27 0.89
C LYS A 292 7.26 -15.50 1.25
N TYR A 293 8.58 -15.43 1.06
CA TYR A 293 9.48 -16.53 1.40
C TYR A 293 9.44 -16.87 2.91
N ILE A 294 9.42 -15.87 3.78
CA ILE A 294 9.27 -16.09 5.23
C ILE A 294 7.97 -16.85 5.50
N SER A 295 6.83 -16.43 4.93
CA SER A 295 5.53 -17.09 5.11
C SER A 295 5.45 -18.52 4.54
N LYS A 296 6.41 -18.91 3.69
CA LYS A 296 6.56 -20.28 3.20
C LYS A 296 7.43 -21.12 4.15
N ALA A 297 8.44 -20.48 4.75
CA ALA A 297 9.41 -21.11 5.63
C ALA A 297 8.92 -21.30 7.07
N VAL A 298 7.90 -20.55 7.51
CA VAL A 298 7.41 -20.60 8.89
C VAL A 298 5.93 -20.95 8.98
N ASP A 299 5.55 -21.61 10.07
CA ASP A 299 4.15 -21.96 10.37
C ASP A 299 3.35 -20.75 10.91
N HIS A 300 3.51 -19.56 10.33
CA HIS A 300 2.76 -18.36 10.74
C HIS A 300 2.10 -17.68 9.53
N GLU A 301 0.87 -17.24 9.72
CA GLU A 301 0.27 -16.26 8.82
C GLU A 301 0.78 -14.87 9.17
N ILE A 302 1.19 -14.09 8.16
CA ILE A 302 1.69 -12.74 8.37
C ILE A 302 0.72 -11.76 7.74
N VAL A 303 0.22 -10.81 8.52
CA VAL A 303 -0.60 -9.71 8.05
C VAL A 303 0.15 -8.41 8.26
N LEU A 304 0.62 -7.81 7.17
CA LEU A 304 1.29 -6.52 7.18
C LEU A 304 0.32 -5.45 6.71
N ARG A 305 0.09 -4.42 7.53
CA ARG A 305 -0.61 -3.21 7.13
C ARG A 305 0.40 -2.13 6.80
N ASP A 306 0.36 -1.61 5.58
CA ASP A 306 1.09 -0.39 5.22
C ASP A 306 0.16 0.83 5.15
N THR A 307 0.64 1.95 4.61
CA THR A 307 -0.17 3.18 4.47
C THR A 307 -1.38 3.01 3.56
N ASN A 308 -1.38 2.02 2.66
CA ASN A 308 -2.36 1.87 1.61
C ASN A 308 -3.35 0.74 1.91
N ARG A 309 -2.87 -0.41 2.39
CA ARG A 309 -3.65 -1.64 2.48
C ARG A 309 -3.06 -2.66 3.45
N TYR A 310 -3.78 -3.78 3.59
CA TYR A 310 -3.29 -5.00 4.20
C TYR A 310 -2.75 -5.94 3.12
N HIS A 311 -1.64 -6.58 3.46
CA HIS A 311 -1.00 -7.66 2.75
C HIS A 311 -1.07 -8.90 3.65
N CYS A 312 -1.77 -9.93 3.21
CA CYS A 312 -1.88 -11.19 3.95
C CYS A 312 -1.02 -12.25 3.26
N PHE A 313 0.06 -12.64 3.91
CA PHE A 313 1.03 -13.61 3.41
C PHE A 313 0.77 -14.99 4.02
N ARG A 314 0.69 -16.00 3.17
CA ARG A 314 0.50 -17.40 3.55
C ARG A 314 1.12 -18.30 2.49
N ASN A 315 1.98 -19.23 2.89
CA ASN A 315 2.57 -20.25 2.03
C ASN A 315 3.22 -19.68 0.75
N GLY A 316 3.96 -18.56 0.86
CA GLY A 316 4.64 -17.96 -0.29
C GLY A 316 3.77 -17.05 -1.15
N VAL A 317 2.51 -16.84 -0.80
CA VAL A 317 1.57 -16.02 -1.59
C VAL A 317 1.09 -14.84 -0.76
N CYS A 318 1.01 -13.66 -1.37
CA CYS A 318 0.35 -12.50 -0.79
C CYS A 318 -1.05 -12.33 -1.37
N SER A 319 -2.02 -11.94 -0.54
CA SER A 319 -3.39 -11.66 -0.98
C SER A 319 -3.51 -10.55 -2.02
N CYS A 320 -2.49 -9.71 -2.22
CA CYS A 320 -2.49 -8.68 -3.26
C CYS A 320 -2.21 -9.22 -4.67
N GLY A 321 -1.81 -10.50 -4.83
CA GLY A 321 -1.48 -11.09 -6.13
C GLY A 321 -0.30 -10.41 -6.83
N ASP A 322 0.64 -9.86 -6.06
CA ASP A 322 1.79 -9.07 -6.54
C ASP A 322 1.40 -7.77 -7.28
N TYR A 323 0.14 -7.33 -7.17
CA TYR A 323 -0.34 -6.04 -7.67
C TYR A 323 -0.62 -5.09 -6.49
N TRP A 324 0.33 -4.23 -6.14
CA TRP A 324 0.19 -3.35 -4.96
C TRP A 324 1.02 -2.07 -5.00
#